data_AF-A0A432IEV9-F1
#
_entry.id   AF-A0A432IEV9-F1
#
_cell.length_a   1.000
_cell.length_b   1.000
_cell.length_c   1.000
_cell.angle_alpha   90.00
_cell.angle_beta   90.00
_cell.angle_gamma   90.00
#
_symmetry.space_group_name_H-M   'P 1'
#
loop_
_entity.id
_entity.type
_entity.pdbx_description
1 polymer ?
#
loop_
_entity_poly.entity_id
_entity_poly.type
_entity_poly.pdbx_seq_one_letter_code
_entity_poly.pdbx_strand_id
1 'polypeptide(L)' 'VQLIIGKSEAEANQVNVRRFGSKEQETMDLEAFIATIVEEAKIKFDN' A
#
# COMPACT_ATOMS: atom_id res chain seq x y z
N VAL A 1 6.45 0.58 5.81
CA VAL A 1 5.87 -0.03 4.59
C VAL A 1 6.82 0.25 3.43
N GLN A 2 7.08 -0.71 2.56
CA GLN A 2 7.79 -0.53 1.29
C GLN A 2 6.79 -0.65 0.15
N LEU A 3 6.89 0.26 -0.82
CA LEU A 3 6.09 0.25 -2.03
C LEU A 3 7.00 -0.06 -3.23
N ILE A 4 6.62 -1.05 -4.03
CA ILE A 4 7.35 -1.45 -5.23
C ILE A 4 6.46 -1.11 -6.42
N ILE A 5 6.99 -0.27 -7.31
CA ILE A 5 6.33 0.16 -8.54
C ILE A 5 7.30 -0.10 -9.69
N GLY A 6 7.03 -1.16 -10.45
CA GLY A 6 7.70 -1.45 -11.72
C GLY A 6 6.94 -0.86 -12.90
N LYS A 7 7.45 -1.09 -14.11
CA LYS A 7 6.80 -0.64 -15.36
C LYS A 7 5.43 -1.29 -15.53
N SER A 8 5.33 -2.58 -15.26
CA SER A 8 4.08 -3.35 -15.33
C SER A 8 3.06 -2.85 -14.31
N GLU A 9 3.49 -2.56 -13.08
CA GLU A 9 2.63 -1.99 -12.04
C GLU A 9 2.13 -0.58 -12.41
N ALA A 10 2.99 0.25 -13.01
CA ALA A 10 2.61 1.58 -13.48
C ALA A 10 1.61 1.54 -14.65
N GLU A 11 1.72 0.56 -15.54
CA GLU A 11 0.75 0.37 -16.63
C GLU A 11 -0.59 -0.19 -16.14
N ALA A 12 -0.56 -1.04 -15.11
CA ALA A 12 -1.75 -1.67 -14.53
C ALA A 12 -2.43 -0.84 -13.43
N ASN A 13 -1.86 0.32 -13.03
CA ASN A 13 -2.29 1.09 -11.84
C ASN A 13 -2.33 0.26 -10.55
N GLN A 14 -1.41 -0.69 -10.44
CA GLN A 14 -1.28 -1.57 -9.27
C GLN A 14 -0.02 -1.20 -8.49
N VAL A 15 -0.01 -1.52 -7.22
CA VAL A 15 1.14 -1.32 -6.35
C VAL A 15 1.38 -2.57 -5.53
N ASN A 16 2.65 -2.94 -5.40
CA ASN A 16 3.03 -4.06 -4.55
C ASN A 16 3.53 -3.53 -3.21
N VAL A 17 2.83 -3.90 -2.15
CA VAL A 17 3.01 -3.39 -0.79
C VAL A 17 3.66 -4.45 0.06
N ARG A 18 4.77 -4.08 0.71
CA ARG A 18 5.47 -4.94 1.66
C ARG A 18 5.50 -4.29 3.04
N ARG A 19 4.93 -4.96 4.05
CA ARG A 19 4.96 -4.50 5.45
C ARG A 19 6.32 -4.78 6.09
N PHE A 20 6.80 -3.86 6.91
CA PHE A 20 8.09 -3.99 7.60
C PHE A 20 7.95 -5.04 8.71
N GLY A 21 8.67 -6.16 8.60
CA GLY A 21 8.58 -7.29 9.53
C GLY A 21 7.95 -8.56 8.95
N SER A 22 7.24 -8.46 7.82
CA SER A 22 6.69 -9.62 7.09
C SER A 22 7.41 -9.83 5.75
N LYS A 23 7.53 -11.10 5.34
CA LYS A 23 7.94 -11.47 3.97
C LYS A 23 6.80 -11.40 2.96
N GLU A 24 5.57 -11.23 3.45
CA GLU A 24 4.38 -11.14 2.62
C GLU A 24 4.38 -9.85 1.81
N GLN A 25 4.20 -10.03 0.50
CA GLN A 25 4.05 -8.99 -0.50
C GLN A 25 2.63 -9.13 -1.03
N GLU A 26 1.88 -8.04 -0.98
CA GLU A 26 0.51 -8.02 -1.49
C GLU A 26 0.42 -7.00 -2.62
N THR A 27 -0.04 -7.47 -3.78
CA THR A 27 -0.36 -6.59 -4.91
C THR A 27 -1.80 -6.14 -4.75
N MET A 28 -2.01 -4.83 -4.75
CA MET A 28 -3.34 -4.22 -4.68
C MET A 28 -3.43 -3.04 -5.65
N ASP A 29 -4.64 -2.64 -6.01
CA ASP A 29 -4.84 -1.46 -6.85
C ASP A 29 -4.40 -0.19 -6.12
N LEU A 30 -3.88 0.78 -6.88
CA LEU A 30 -3.39 2.06 -6.36
C LEU A 30 -4.47 2.78 -5.54
N GLU A 31 -5.71 2.80 -6.02
CA GLU A 31 -6.82 3.45 -5.32
C GLU A 31 -7.13 2.77 -3.98
N ALA A 32 -7.15 1.43 -3.95
CA ALA A 32 -7.37 0.65 -2.74
C ALA A 32 -6.23 0.85 -1.73
N PHE A 33 -5.00 0.93 -2.21
CA PHE A 33 -3.83 1.23 -1.40
C PHE A 33 -3.90 2.63 -0.77
N ILE A 34 -4.24 3.65 -1.57
CA ILE A 34 -4.37 5.02 -1.09
C ILE A 34 -5.46 5.10 -0.02
N ALA A 35 -6.63 4.48 -0.23
CA ALA A 35 -7.70 4.46 0.78
C ALA A 35 -7.22 3.81 2.09
N THR A 36 -6.52 2.68 2.00
CA THR A 36 -6.01 1.94 3.15
C THR A 36 -4.95 2.73 3.91
N ILE A 37 -3.97 3.32 3.22
CA ILE A 37 -2.95 4.15 3.86
C ILE A 37 -3.53 5.43 4.44
N VAL A 38 -4.49 6.07 3.77
CA VAL A 38 -5.14 7.26 4.30
C VAL A 38 -5.92 6.92 5.57
N GLU A 39 -6.53 5.73 5.64
CA GLU A 39 -7.19 5.24 6.85
C GLU A 39 -6.19 4.88 7.96
N GLU A 40 -5.09 4.20 7.64
CA GLU A 40 -4.01 3.90 8.61
C GLU A 40 -3.28 5.17 9.09
N ALA A 41 -3.12 6.17 8.21
CA ALA A 41 -2.46 7.45 8.51
C ALA A 41 -3.38 8.44 9.21
N LYS A 42 -4.71 8.25 9.15
CA LYS A 42 -5.64 8.96 10.03
C LYS A 42 -5.34 8.51 11.44
N ILE A 43 -4.56 9.35 12.13
CA ILE A 43 -4.30 9.24 13.57
C ILE A 43 -5.66 9.14 14.26
N LYS A 44 -6.01 7.94 14.73
CA LYS A 44 -7.04 7.79 15.75
C LYS A 44 -6.46 8.41 17.00
N PHE A 45 -6.86 9.65 17.31
CA PHE A 45 -6.73 10.17 18.66
C PHE A 45 -7.64 9.29 19.53
N ASP A 46 -7.07 8.25 20.13
CA ASP A 46 -7.68 7.54 21.25
C ASP A 46 -7.80 8.57 22.39
N ASN A 47 -9.03 8.84 22.80
CA ASN A 47 -9.37 9.71 23.93
C ASN A 47 -10.03 8.86 25.02
#